data_AF-A0A7X2TKC3-F1
#
_entry.id   AF-A0A7X2TKC3-F1
#
_cell.length_a   1.000
_cell.length_b   1.000
_cell.length_c   1.000
_cell.angle_alpha   90.00
_cell.angle_beta   90.00
_cell.angle_gamma   90.00
#
_symmetry.space_group_name_H-M   'P 1'
#
loop_
_entity.id
_entity.type
_entity.pdbx_description
1 polymer ?
#
loop_
_entity_poly.entity_id
_entity_poly.type
_entity_poly.pdbx_seq_one_letter_code
_entity_poly.pdbx_strand_id
1 'polypeptide(L)'
;MRKEAIKIKCPDRIQFGDPMYFEDYRNDPEKLQKLVVDYRPQPGFKAGVSLVETEHPEYPGFIARTMTIYFAPEQYLSIYMGGKMYASQKIDRKEIGVDTACYLIEVDGRYEDIKTGGDGYWGDYQELYREINGKKFIDAVVISIAMPDEQSFEGMKHLAEYFFEDISQDKVPKKADKKKEREDR
;
A
#
# COMPACT_ATOMS: atom_id res chain seq x y z
N MET A 1 -12.05 -0.22 -13.81
CA MET A 1 -11.12 0.15 -12.73
C MET A 1 -11.53 1.48 -12.11
N ARG A 2 -11.78 1.51 -10.80
CA ARG A 2 -11.98 2.72 -9.99
C ARG A 2 -10.73 2.95 -9.15
N LYS A 3 -10.21 4.17 -9.12
CA LYS A 3 -9.02 4.55 -8.36
C LYS A 3 -9.18 5.93 -7.74
N GLU A 4 -8.78 6.06 -6.48
CA GLU A 4 -8.68 7.32 -5.75
C GLU A 4 -7.32 7.37 -5.06
N ALA A 5 -6.59 8.48 -5.22
CA ALA A 5 -5.23 8.62 -4.71
C ALA A 5 -5.10 9.97 -4.02
N ILE A 6 -4.63 9.95 -2.78
CA ILE A 6 -4.67 11.09 -1.87
C ILE A 6 -3.35 11.21 -1.12
N LYS A 7 -2.83 12.42 -1.00
CA LYS A 7 -1.68 12.69 -0.13
C LYS A 7 -2.16 12.71 1.31
N ILE A 8 -1.35 12.17 2.21
CA ILE A 8 -1.68 12.08 3.64
C ILE A 8 -0.54 12.65 4.47
N LYS A 9 -0.81 12.97 5.74
CA LYS A 9 0.24 13.15 6.73
C LYS A 9 1.09 11.86 6.76
N CYS A 10 2.41 12.01 6.78
CA CYS A 10 3.31 10.87 6.86
C CYS A 10 3.19 10.26 8.26
N PRO A 11 2.78 8.98 8.39
CA PRO A 11 2.69 8.35 9.70
C PRO A 11 4.07 8.11 10.30
N ASP A 12 4.16 8.06 11.63
CA ASP A 12 5.40 7.75 12.35
C ASP A 12 5.71 6.25 12.31
N ARG A 13 4.67 5.40 12.29
CA ARG A 13 4.78 3.94 12.19
C ARG A 13 3.54 3.29 11.59
N ILE A 14 3.75 2.26 10.78
CA ILE A 14 2.70 1.35 10.32
C ILE A 14 3.05 -0.08 10.68
N GLN A 15 2.07 -0.82 11.19
CA GLN A 15 2.11 -2.28 11.27
C GLN A 15 1.01 -2.91 10.42
N PHE A 16 1.33 -4.06 9.82
CA PHE A 16 0.38 -4.86 9.06
C PHE A 16 0.80 -6.34 9.06
N GLY A 17 -0.12 -7.23 9.40
CA GLY A 17 0.12 -8.68 9.40
C GLY A 17 -0.88 -9.42 10.27
N ASP A 18 -0.73 -10.74 10.36
CA ASP A 18 -1.58 -11.55 11.24
C ASP A 18 -1.41 -11.14 12.72
N PRO A 19 -2.49 -10.82 13.46
CA PRO A 19 -2.41 -10.48 14.88
C PRO A 19 -1.70 -11.56 15.71
N MET A 20 -1.90 -12.84 15.38
CA MET A 20 -1.24 -13.96 16.06
C MET A 20 0.28 -13.88 15.95
N TYR A 21 0.83 -13.43 14.82
CA TYR A 21 2.29 -13.32 14.66
C TYR A 21 2.87 -12.29 15.63
N PHE A 22 2.20 -11.16 15.82
CA PHE A 22 2.63 -10.14 16.77
C PHE A 22 2.64 -10.65 18.22
N GLU A 23 1.69 -11.51 18.58
CA GLU A 23 1.60 -12.10 19.92
C GLU A 23 2.63 -13.22 20.14
N ASP A 24 2.64 -14.21 19.25
CA ASP A 24 3.44 -15.43 19.40
C ASP A 24 4.94 -15.18 19.19
N TYR A 25 5.29 -14.25 18.29
CA TYR A 25 6.68 -13.93 17.96
C TYR A 25 7.16 -12.61 18.56
N ARG A 26 6.45 -12.03 19.54
CA ARG A 26 6.89 -10.81 20.25
C ARG A 26 8.31 -10.90 20.83
N ASN A 27 8.74 -12.11 21.19
CA ASN A 27 10.05 -12.40 21.76
C ASN A 27 11.05 -12.94 20.72
N ASP A 28 10.68 -13.01 19.44
CA ASP A 28 11.53 -13.40 18.31
C ASP A 28 11.41 -12.35 17.19
N PRO A 29 12.08 -11.19 17.34
CA PRO A 29 11.96 -10.07 16.39
C PRO A 29 12.40 -10.41 14.97
N GLU A 30 13.39 -11.30 14.81
CA GLU A 30 13.88 -11.72 13.50
C GLU A 30 12.85 -12.52 12.73
N LYS A 31 12.13 -13.41 13.43
CA LYS A 31 11.01 -14.15 12.83
C LYS A 31 9.83 -13.24 12.58
N LEU A 32 9.47 -12.38 13.53
CA LEU A 32 8.37 -11.44 13.39
C LEU A 32 8.57 -10.53 12.17
N GLN A 33 9.76 -9.94 12.02
CA GLN A 33 10.09 -9.05 10.90
C GLN A 33 9.95 -9.71 9.53
N LYS A 34 10.12 -11.04 9.42
CA LYS A 34 9.93 -11.78 8.16
C LYS A 34 8.46 -11.97 7.80
N LEU A 35 7.55 -11.96 8.78
CA LEU A 35 6.14 -12.29 8.61
C LEU A 35 5.23 -11.07 8.54
N VAL A 36 5.60 -9.98 9.20
CA VAL A 36 4.75 -8.78 9.29
C VAL A 36 5.46 -7.54 8.75
N VAL A 37 4.68 -6.52 8.43
CA VAL A 37 5.16 -5.16 8.28
C VAL A 37 5.24 -4.50 9.65
N ASP A 38 6.40 -3.95 9.97
CA ASP A 38 6.62 -2.98 11.04
C ASP A 38 7.56 -1.94 10.47
N TYR A 39 7.00 -0.83 9.98
CA TYR A 39 7.72 0.16 9.19
C TYR A 39 7.66 1.54 9.82
N ARG A 40 8.82 2.19 9.90
CA ARG A 40 8.98 3.60 10.29
C ARG A 40 9.56 4.37 9.09
N PRO A 41 8.86 5.39 8.55
CA PRO A 41 9.33 6.09 7.37
C PRO A 41 10.68 6.79 7.55
N GLN A 42 11.47 6.83 6.48
CA GLN A 42 12.74 7.53 6.47
C GLN A 42 12.56 9.05 6.61
N PRO A 43 13.52 9.76 7.25
CA PRO A 43 13.49 11.21 7.30
C PRO A 43 13.32 11.85 5.92
N GLY A 44 12.39 12.79 5.81
CA GLY A 44 12.09 13.52 4.55
C GLY A 44 11.11 12.80 3.62
N PHE A 45 10.72 11.55 3.90
CA PHE A 45 9.66 10.90 3.13
C PHE A 45 8.30 11.54 3.44
N LYS A 46 7.50 11.69 2.40
CA LYS A 46 6.07 12.01 2.46
C LYS A 46 5.27 10.75 2.13
N ALA A 47 4.00 10.74 2.51
CA ALA A 47 3.13 9.60 2.28
C ALA A 47 1.91 9.94 1.42
N GLY A 48 1.41 8.92 0.73
CA GLY A 48 0.16 8.96 -0.01
C GLY A 48 -0.51 7.60 0.00
N VAL A 49 -1.83 7.59 -0.06
CA VAL A 49 -2.65 6.37 -0.14
C VAL A 49 -3.35 6.30 -1.48
N SER A 50 -3.43 5.10 -2.06
CA SER A 50 -4.24 4.80 -3.24
C SER A 50 -5.24 3.69 -2.91
N LEU A 51 -6.50 3.94 -3.19
CA LEU A 51 -7.58 2.96 -3.13
C LEU A 51 -7.89 2.53 -4.56
N VAL A 52 -7.82 1.24 -4.83
CA VAL A 52 -8.05 0.68 -6.16
C VAL A 52 -9.10 -0.42 -6.08
N GLU A 53 -10.04 -0.39 -7.03
CA GLU A 53 -10.98 -1.45 -7.31
C GLU A 53 -10.85 -1.83 -8.78
N THR A 54 -10.50 -3.08 -9.04
CA THR A 54 -10.30 -3.60 -10.37
C THR A 54 -10.86 -5.01 -10.48
N GLU A 55 -11.41 -5.33 -11.64
CA GLU A 55 -11.76 -6.72 -11.95
C GLU A 55 -10.47 -7.53 -12.06
N HIS A 56 -10.48 -8.74 -11.51
CA HIS A 56 -9.33 -9.62 -11.54
C HIS A 56 -9.16 -10.21 -12.94
N PRO A 57 -7.97 -10.13 -13.54
CA PRO A 57 -7.77 -10.49 -14.94
C PRO A 57 -8.10 -11.97 -15.23
N GLU A 58 -7.88 -12.84 -14.24
CA GLU A 58 -8.09 -14.28 -14.38
C GLU A 58 -9.48 -14.76 -13.89
N TYR A 59 -10.22 -13.91 -13.17
CA TYR A 59 -11.52 -14.26 -12.58
C TYR A 59 -12.56 -13.19 -12.93
N PRO A 60 -13.18 -13.25 -14.12
CA PRO A 60 -14.22 -12.31 -14.52
C PRO A 60 -15.36 -12.26 -13.49
N GLY A 61 -15.82 -11.07 -13.15
CA GLY A 61 -16.81 -10.81 -12.10
C GLY A 61 -16.23 -10.74 -10.68
N PHE A 62 -14.98 -11.18 -10.45
CA PHE A 62 -14.30 -10.98 -9.17
C PHE A 62 -13.68 -9.58 -9.13
N ILE A 63 -14.06 -8.79 -8.13
CA ILE A 63 -13.60 -7.41 -7.97
C ILE A 63 -12.58 -7.35 -6.84
N ALA A 64 -11.30 -7.27 -7.22
CA ALA A 64 -10.20 -7.10 -6.29
C ALA A 64 -10.13 -5.65 -5.79
N ARG A 65 -9.94 -5.50 -4.48
CA ARG A 65 -9.80 -4.20 -3.81
C ARG A 65 -8.48 -4.13 -3.06
N THR A 66 -7.80 -3.00 -3.18
CA THR A 66 -6.48 -2.82 -2.58
C THR A 66 -6.34 -1.39 -2.05
N MET A 67 -5.85 -1.29 -0.82
CA MET A 67 -5.32 -0.06 -0.25
C MET A 67 -3.80 -0.12 -0.31
N THR A 68 -3.18 0.84 -0.98
CA THR A 68 -1.72 0.92 -1.11
C THR A 68 -1.19 2.21 -0.52
N ILE A 69 -0.26 2.10 0.42
CA ILE A 69 0.44 3.22 1.04
C ILE A 69 1.81 3.37 0.38
N TYR A 70 2.14 4.60 -0.02
CA TYR A 70 3.40 4.95 -0.66
C TYR A 70 4.18 5.91 0.23
N PHE A 71 5.47 5.67 0.36
CA PHE A 71 6.40 6.58 1.02
C PHE A 71 7.54 6.92 0.07
N ALA A 72 7.80 8.20 -0.15
CA ALA A 72 8.88 8.66 -1.01
C ALA A 72 9.20 10.15 -0.73
N PRO A 73 10.34 10.68 -1.19
CA PRO A 73 10.54 12.12 -1.24
C PRO A 73 9.41 12.80 -2.02
N GLU A 74 8.97 13.97 -1.54
CA GLU A 74 7.75 14.65 -2.02
C GLU A 74 7.69 14.81 -3.56
N GLN A 75 8.82 15.18 -4.16
CA GLN A 75 8.96 15.39 -5.61
C GLN A 75 8.73 14.13 -6.45
N TYR A 76 8.83 12.93 -5.86
CA TYR A 76 8.66 11.65 -6.55
C TYR A 76 7.41 10.88 -6.13
N LEU A 77 6.75 11.27 -5.03
CA LEU A 77 5.60 10.56 -4.47
C LEU A 77 4.49 10.29 -5.50
N SER A 78 4.16 11.28 -6.33
CA SER A 78 3.11 11.15 -7.35
C SER A 78 3.44 10.15 -8.47
N ILE A 79 4.72 9.88 -8.70
CA ILE A 79 5.19 8.89 -9.68
C ILE A 79 4.83 7.49 -9.17
N TYR A 80 5.19 7.20 -7.92
CA TYR A 80 4.92 5.90 -7.30
C TYR A 80 3.42 5.68 -7.06
N MET A 81 2.69 6.69 -6.59
CA MET A 81 1.21 6.63 -6.49
C MET A 81 0.55 6.40 -7.87
N GLY A 82 1.23 6.77 -8.96
CA GLY A 82 0.84 6.48 -10.33
C GLY A 82 1.10 5.03 -10.78
N GLY A 83 1.66 4.18 -9.91
CA GLY A 83 2.06 2.80 -10.24
C GLY A 83 3.32 2.73 -11.12
N LYS A 84 4.17 3.77 -11.10
CA LYS A 84 5.37 3.84 -11.93
C LYS A 84 6.63 3.69 -11.08
N MET A 85 7.68 3.16 -11.70
CA MET A 85 9.03 3.11 -11.17
C MET A 85 10.03 3.58 -12.24
N TYR A 86 11.22 4.01 -11.81
CA TYR A 86 12.31 4.31 -12.74
C TYR A 86 13.00 3.03 -13.19
N ALA A 87 13.45 2.99 -14.44
CA ALA A 87 14.12 1.82 -15.02
C ALA A 87 15.44 1.44 -14.30
N SER A 88 16.07 2.39 -13.61
CA SER A 88 17.28 2.16 -12.82
C SER A 88 17.02 1.53 -11.45
N GLN A 89 15.75 1.42 -11.04
CA GLN A 89 15.37 0.89 -9.73
C GLN A 89 15.21 -0.62 -9.77
N LYS A 90 15.54 -1.25 -8.65
CA LYS A 90 15.23 -2.64 -8.32
C LYS A 90 14.10 -2.67 -7.28
N ILE A 91 13.44 -3.81 -7.15
CA ILE A 91 12.39 -4.05 -6.15
C ILE A 91 12.85 -5.19 -5.24
N ASP A 92 12.78 -4.95 -3.94
CA ASP A 92 12.82 -5.98 -2.92
C ASP A 92 11.40 -6.17 -2.39
N ARG A 93 10.86 -7.39 -2.40
CA ARG A 93 9.45 -7.66 -2.05
C ARG A 93 9.37 -8.69 -0.94
N LYS A 94 8.56 -8.38 0.06
CA LYS A 94 8.17 -9.27 1.14
C LYS A 94 6.65 -9.46 1.11
N GLU A 95 6.22 -10.68 0.83
CA GLU A 95 4.81 -11.05 0.86
C GLU A 95 4.33 -11.17 2.31
N ILE A 96 3.10 -10.72 2.56
CA ILE A 96 2.46 -10.73 3.87
C ILE A 96 1.28 -11.67 3.79
N GLY A 97 1.39 -12.78 4.52
CA GLY A 97 0.33 -13.77 4.66
C GLY A 97 -0.33 -13.71 6.03
N VAL A 98 -1.49 -14.35 6.14
CA VAL A 98 -2.19 -14.58 7.40
C VAL A 98 -2.58 -16.05 7.51
N ASP A 99 -2.57 -16.59 8.73
CA ASP A 99 -2.98 -17.96 9.05
C ASP A 99 -4.32 -17.99 9.82
N THR A 100 -4.69 -16.89 10.48
CA THR A 100 -5.90 -16.80 11.32
C THR A 100 -7.12 -16.24 10.60
N ALA A 101 -7.07 -16.12 9.27
CA ALA A 101 -8.07 -15.44 8.46
C ALA A 101 -8.38 -14.01 8.98
N CYS A 102 -7.35 -13.32 9.45
CA CYS A 102 -7.41 -12.00 10.02
C CYS A 102 -6.07 -11.29 9.83
N TYR A 103 -6.08 -10.01 9.50
CA TYR A 103 -4.91 -9.16 9.68
C TYR A 103 -5.24 -7.96 10.57
N LEU A 104 -4.22 -7.49 11.27
CA LEU A 104 -4.19 -6.21 11.97
C LEU A 104 -3.63 -5.15 11.00
N ILE A 105 -4.22 -3.96 11.01
CA ILE A 105 -3.56 -2.74 10.55
C ILE A 105 -3.43 -1.82 11.76
N GLU A 106 -2.23 -1.32 12.04
CA GLU A 106 -2.00 -0.27 13.04
C GLU A 106 -1.25 0.90 12.39
N VAL A 107 -1.76 2.12 12.58
CA VAL A 107 -1.12 3.37 12.13
C VAL A 107 -1.15 4.35 13.29
N ASP A 108 0.04 4.71 13.80
CA ASP A 108 0.23 5.70 14.87
C ASP A 108 -0.70 5.49 16.09
N GLY A 109 -0.92 4.23 16.48
CA GLY A 109 -1.74 3.84 17.62
C GLY A 109 -3.24 3.66 17.33
N ARG A 110 -3.72 4.00 16.12
CA ARG A 110 -5.04 3.58 15.63
C ARG A 110 -4.92 2.20 15.02
N TYR A 111 -5.77 1.27 15.43
CA TYR A 111 -5.73 -0.08 14.90
C TYR A 111 -7.13 -0.63 14.59
N GLU A 112 -7.18 -1.59 13.68
CA GLU A 112 -8.34 -2.46 13.41
C GLU A 112 -7.90 -3.87 13.07
N ASP A 113 -8.66 -4.85 13.56
CA ASP A 113 -8.58 -6.24 13.13
C ASP A 113 -9.59 -6.47 11.99
N ILE A 114 -9.09 -6.87 10.83
CA ILE A 114 -9.91 -7.08 9.64
C ILE A 114 -9.97 -8.57 9.33
N LYS A 115 -11.19 -9.12 9.37
CA LYS A 115 -11.46 -10.51 9.00
C LYS A 115 -11.35 -10.66 7.49
N THR A 116 -10.46 -11.54 7.06
CA THR A 116 -10.18 -11.76 5.65
C THR A 116 -11.06 -12.83 5.02
N GLY A 117 -11.66 -13.70 5.86
CA GLY A 117 -12.47 -14.83 5.42
C GLY A 117 -11.66 -16.05 4.96
N GLY A 118 -10.34 -15.92 4.85
CA GLY A 118 -9.43 -17.02 4.49
C GLY A 118 -7.96 -16.73 4.84
N ASP A 119 -7.16 -17.79 4.94
CA ASP A 119 -5.71 -17.71 5.12
C ASP A 119 -4.99 -17.37 3.80
N GLY A 120 -3.65 -17.32 3.84
CA GLY A 120 -2.81 -17.12 2.66
C GLY A 120 -2.36 -15.68 2.46
N TYR A 121 -2.15 -15.27 1.21
CA TYR A 121 -1.54 -13.99 0.84
C TYR A 121 -2.54 -12.84 0.88
N TRP A 122 -2.24 -11.77 1.63
CA TRP A 122 -3.11 -10.60 1.81
C TRP A 122 -2.43 -9.26 1.53
N GLY A 123 -1.16 -9.25 1.14
CA GLY A 123 -0.48 -8.01 0.82
C GLY A 123 1.02 -8.15 0.68
N ASP A 124 1.69 -7.03 0.47
CA ASP A 124 3.15 -7.00 0.40
C ASP A 124 3.74 -5.70 0.91
N TYR A 125 5.01 -5.79 1.30
CA TYR A 125 5.91 -4.69 1.54
C TYR A 125 6.98 -4.70 0.45
N GLN A 126 7.19 -3.56 -0.20
CA GLN A 126 8.16 -3.40 -1.27
C GLN A 126 9.09 -2.22 -1.00
N GLU A 127 10.39 -2.42 -1.22
CA GLU A 127 11.39 -1.36 -1.30
C GLU A 127 11.79 -1.16 -2.75
N LEU A 128 11.57 0.04 -3.28
CA LEU A 128 12.11 0.46 -4.56
C LEU A 128 13.43 1.17 -4.29
N TYR A 129 14.51 0.63 -4.85
CA TYR A 129 15.84 1.09 -4.51
C TYR A 129 16.76 1.17 -5.71
N ARG A 130 17.79 2.01 -5.61
CA ARG A 130 18.95 2.02 -6.51
C ARG A 130 20.17 1.48 -5.78
N GLU A 131 21.08 0.93 -6.55
CA GLU A 131 22.38 0.50 -6.06
C GLU A 131 23.45 1.39 -6.69
N ILE A 132 24.16 2.16 -5.85
CA ILE A 132 25.21 3.08 -6.31
C ILE A 132 26.47 2.71 -5.54
N ASN A 133 27.53 2.33 -6.25
CA ASN A 133 28.80 1.88 -5.68
C ASN A 133 28.62 0.77 -4.61
N GLY A 134 27.75 -0.20 -4.90
CA GLY A 134 27.44 -1.33 -4.01
C GLY A 134 26.59 -0.99 -2.79
N LYS A 135 26.11 0.25 -2.66
CA LYS A 135 25.22 0.67 -1.56
C LYS A 135 23.77 0.76 -2.01
N LYS A 136 22.86 0.19 -1.22
CA LYS A 136 21.40 0.27 -1.40
C LYS A 136 20.89 1.65 -0.96
N PHE A 137 20.20 2.35 -1.84
CA PHE A 137 19.49 3.60 -1.57
C PHE A 137 18.01 3.38 -1.83
N ILE A 138 17.21 3.40 -0.77
CA ILE A 138 15.75 3.26 -0.87
C ILE A 138 15.19 4.59 -1.37
N ASP A 139 14.56 4.57 -2.54
CA ASP A 139 13.91 5.75 -3.12
C ASP A 139 12.43 5.80 -2.76
N ALA A 140 11.79 4.64 -2.55
CA ALA A 140 10.42 4.55 -2.09
C ALA A 140 10.12 3.23 -1.36
N VAL A 141 9.11 3.27 -0.50
CA VAL A 141 8.49 2.09 0.13
C VAL A 141 7.03 2.03 -0.25
N VAL A 142 6.54 0.83 -0.57
CA VAL A 142 5.14 0.58 -0.94
C VAL A 142 4.60 -0.54 -0.06
N ILE A 143 3.47 -0.29 0.60
CA ILE A 143 2.75 -1.29 1.39
C ILE A 143 1.40 -1.51 0.71
N SER A 144 1.16 -2.70 0.18
CA SER A 144 -0.09 -3.07 -0.48
C SER A 144 -0.90 -3.99 0.43
N ILE A 145 -2.17 -3.66 0.68
CA ILE A 145 -3.07 -4.42 1.54
C ILE A 145 -4.31 -4.79 0.72
N ALA A 146 -4.52 -6.09 0.52
CA ALA A 146 -5.73 -6.62 -0.10
C ALA A 146 -6.90 -6.50 0.89
N MET A 147 -8.01 -5.96 0.39
CA MET A 147 -9.22 -5.79 1.19
C MET A 147 -10.11 -7.03 1.01
N PRO A 148 -10.78 -7.51 2.08
CA PRO A 148 -11.68 -8.65 1.99
C PRO A 148 -12.82 -8.39 1.00
N ASP A 149 -13.40 -9.44 0.44
CA ASP A 149 -14.45 -9.34 -0.60
C ASP A 149 -15.69 -8.55 -0.13
N GLU A 150 -16.03 -8.68 1.14
CA GLU A 150 -17.13 -7.97 1.79
C GLU A 150 -16.88 -6.45 1.91
N GLN A 151 -15.63 -6.03 1.85
CA GLN A 151 -15.26 -4.62 1.97
C GLN A 151 -15.64 -3.87 0.70
N SER A 152 -16.47 -2.83 0.84
CA SER A 152 -16.81 -1.95 -0.28
C SER A 152 -15.74 -0.88 -0.54
N PHE A 153 -15.77 -0.25 -1.71
CA PHE A 153 -14.88 0.90 -1.98
C PHE A 153 -15.07 2.05 -1.00
N GLU A 154 -16.31 2.32 -0.57
CA GLU A 154 -16.58 3.37 0.41
C GLU A 154 -16.11 2.97 1.81
N GLY A 155 -16.22 1.68 2.15
CA GLY A 155 -15.62 1.14 3.37
C GLY A 155 -14.10 1.33 3.40
N MET A 156 -13.40 1.10 2.27
CA MET A 156 -11.96 1.36 2.19
C MET A 156 -11.63 2.84 2.45
N LYS A 157 -12.49 3.76 2.02
CA LYS A 157 -12.28 5.19 2.30
C LYS A 157 -12.41 5.49 3.77
N HIS A 158 -13.45 4.97 4.42
CA HIS A 158 -13.62 5.16 5.85
C HIS A 158 -12.46 4.58 6.66
N LEU A 159 -11.91 3.43 6.25
CA LEU A 159 -10.68 2.90 6.84
C LEU A 159 -9.49 3.85 6.63
N ALA A 160 -9.29 4.34 5.40
CA ALA A 160 -8.22 5.28 5.11
C ALA A 160 -8.36 6.58 5.94
N GLU A 161 -9.58 7.14 6.03
CA GLU A 161 -9.91 8.33 6.83
C GLU A 161 -9.67 8.09 8.32
N TYR A 162 -9.99 6.89 8.82
CA TYR A 162 -9.74 6.51 10.20
C TYR A 162 -8.24 6.44 10.50
N PHE A 163 -7.45 5.73 9.68
CA PHE A 163 -6.03 5.51 9.94
C PHE A 163 -5.17 6.75 9.70
N PHE A 164 -5.46 7.52 8.66
CA PHE A 164 -4.62 8.62 8.21
C PHE A 164 -5.31 9.95 8.46
N GLU A 165 -4.93 10.62 9.56
CA GLU A 165 -5.38 12.00 9.85
C GLU A 165 -5.17 12.92 8.65
N ASP A 166 -6.05 13.91 8.51
CA ASP A 166 -5.93 14.98 7.51
C ASP A 166 -5.75 14.46 6.08
N ILE A 167 -6.63 13.54 5.65
CA ILE A 167 -6.86 13.30 4.21
C ILE A 167 -7.31 14.64 3.59
N SER A 168 -6.34 15.44 3.15
CA SER A 168 -6.63 16.72 2.52
C SER A 168 -7.37 16.43 1.22
N GLN A 169 -8.43 17.18 0.96
CA GLN A 169 -9.28 16.99 -0.22
C GLN A 169 -8.59 17.33 -1.55
N ASP A 170 -7.26 17.49 -1.56
CA ASP A 170 -6.42 17.68 -2.74
C ASP A 170 -6.30 16.37 -3.52
N LYS A 171 -7.41 16.00 -4.17
CA LYS A 171 -7.48 14.89 -5.12
C LYS A 171 -6.43 15.14 -6.20
N VAL A 172 -5.55 14.16 -6.42
CA VAL A 172 -4.61 14.20 -7.55
C VAL A 172 -5.43 14.28 -8.84
N PRO A 173 -5.22 15.28 -9.72
CA PRO A 173 -6.04 15.44 -10.91
C PRO A 173 -5.91 14.22 -11.82
N LYS A 174 -7.05 13.63 -12.20
CA LYS A 174 -7.12 12.59 -13.22
C LYS A 174 -6.53 13.15 -14.52
N LYS A 175 -5.49 12.52 -15.06
CA LYS A 175 -5.02 12.82 -16.42
C LYS A 175 -6.16 12.47 -17.38
N ALA A 176 -6.69 13.48 -18.06
CA ALA A 176 -7.62 13.29 -19.15
C ALA A 176 -6.89 12.59 -20.31
N ASP A 177 -7.38 11.42 -20.70
CA ASP A 177 -6.94 10.74 -21.91
C ASP A 177 -7.27 11.63 -23.12
N LYS A 178 -6.24 12.25 -23.72
CA LYS A 178 -6.38 12.92 -25.01
C LYS A 178 -6.59 11.84 -26.08
N LYS A 179 -7.86 11.58 -26.43
CA LYS A 179 -8.21 10.96 -27.71
C LYS A 179 -7.61 11.84 -28.81
N LYS A 180 -6.67 11.29 -29.58
CA LYS A 180 -6.27 11.83 -30.88
C LYS A 180 -7.39 11.49 -31.86
N GLU A 181 -8.23 12.46 -32.20
CA GLU A 181 -8.93 12.45 -33.48
C GLU A 181 -7.88 12.60 -34.58
N ARG A 182 -7.71 11.55 -35.38
CA ARG A 182 -7.15 11.67 -36.73
C ARG A 182 -8.34 11.98 -37.63
N GLU A 183 -8.44 13.23 -38.07
CA GLU A 183 -9.26 13.56 -39.24
C GLU A 183 -8.41 13.36 -40.49
N ASP A 184 -9.01 12.66 -41.45
CA ASP A 184 -8.50 12.37 -42.78
C ASP A 184 -8.23 13.66 -43.58
N ARG A 185 -7.10 13.69 -44.28
CA ARG A 185 -6.88 14.45 -45.53
C ARG A 185 -5.98 13.67 -46.46
#